data_AF-A0A4Q1RQ77-F1
#
_entry.id   AF-A0A4Q1RQ77-F1
#
_cell.length_a   1.000
_cell.length_b   1.000
_cell.length_c   1.000
_cell.angle_alpha   90.00
_cell.angle_beta   90.00
_cell.angle_gamma   90.00
#
_symmetry.space_group_name_H-M   'P 1'
#
loop_
_entity.id
_entity.type
_entity.pdbx_description
1 polymer ?
#
loop_
_entity_poly.entity_id
_entity_poly.type
_entity_poly.pdbx_seq_one_letter_code
_entity_poly.pdbx_strand_id
1 'polypeptide(L)'
;MSIRDELPPRTGPWASRFDTEEAMVQADDALRAAALKNHDLSPILPFEAVYGEGENCLGKATAITIDPRRPYSPSGEVNYVYADFSTRGLLYGVYRPAQELENEDGPENDADLRNTTLYPYPGGYEEIDPVTAPLADLGLDVPGIDRRFLHFCAGILGVEAVDDLGMLRGTFDAAWPDYRQTIRAGLMHLVTNEPLTVEQWFGLTYVRFPDQRELRAYLAQVYAYLFEDFEAMPLAPQ
;
A
#
# COMPACT_ATOMS: atom_id res chain seq x y z
N MET A 1 12.45 33.83 3.10
CA MET A 1 11.73 32.65 2.61
C MET A 1 12.68 31.86 1.74
N SER A 2 13.11 30.69 2.20
CA SER A 2 13.64 29.62 1.38
C SER A 2 13.05 28.35 1.96
N ILE A 3 11.86 28.00 1.48
CA ILE A 3 11.18 26.74 1.78
C ILE A 3 11.59 25.82 0.64
N ARG A 4 12.40 24.81 0.95
CA ARG A 4 12.60 23.51 0.28
C ARG A 4 14.04 23.07 0.48
N ASP A 5 14.17 21.86 1.02
CA ASP A 5 15.29 20.91 1.01
C ASP A 5 15.26 20.12 2.34
N GLU A 6 14.98 18.81 2.46
CA GLU A 6 14.79 17.72 1.51
C GLU A 6 14.05 16.55 2.22
N LEU A 7 12.73 16.62 2.28
CA LEU A 7 11.91 15.44 2.01
C LEU A 7 10.86 15.92 1.00
N PRO A 8 10.52 15.14 -0.04
CA PRO A 8 9.38 15.49 -0.90
C PRO A 8 8.15 15.76 -0.02
N PRO A 9 7.15 16.51 -0.48
CA PRO A 9 5.81 16.38 0.10
C PRO A 9 5.39 14.92 -0.09
N ARG A 10 5.77 14.06 0.86
CA ARG A 10 5.32 12.69 0.95
C ARG A 10 4.08 12.74 1.83
N THR A 11 3.04 12.10 1.35
CA THR A 11 1.75 11.96 2.01
C THR A 11 1.87 11.10 3.29
N GLY A 12 3.00 10.41 3.53
CA GLY A 12 3.21 9.49 4.66
C GLY A 12 4.36 9.88 5.62
N PRO A 13 4.39 9.30 6.85
CA PRO A 13 5.32 9.70 7.91
C PRO A 13 6.80 9.38 7.64
N TRP A 14 7.12 8.46 6.72
CA TRP A 14 8.48 8.02 6.44
C TRP A 14 8.86 8.19 4.98
N ALA A 15 10.11 8.57 4.72
CA ALA A 15 10.73 8.35 3.43
C ALA A 15 11.54 7.04 3.49
N SER A 16 11.13 6.03 2.74
CA SER A 16 11.77 4.72 2.74
C SER A 16 12.42 4.37 1.41
N ARG A 17 13.39 3.44 1.46
CA ARG A 17 14.04 2.82 0.30
C ARG A 17 14.71 1.50 0.70
N PHE A 18 14.95 0.63 -0.28
CA PHE A 18 15.92 -0.45 -0.14
C PHE A 18 17.34 0.11 -0.18
N ASP A 19 18.23 -0.48 0.61
CA ASP A 19 19.63 -0.03 0.68
C ASP A 19 20.52 -0.69 -0.40
N THR A 20 20.05 -1.80 -0.97
CA THR A 20 20.75 -2.54 -2.03
C THR A 20 19.77 -3.08 -3.06
N GLU A 21 20.26 -3.27 -4.29
CA GLU A 21 19.50 -3.93 -5.36
C GLU A 21 19.19 -5.39 -5.01
N GLU A 22 20.12 -6.10 -4.36
CA GLU A 22 19.92 -7.48 -3.91
C GLU A 22 18.74 -7.60 -2.93
N ALA A 23 18.63 -6.68 -1.96
CA ALA A 23 17.49 -6.64 -1.05
C ALA A 23 16.18 -6.40 -1.83
N MET A 24 16.17 -5.41 -2.73
CA MET A 24 15.01 -5.10 -3.55
C MET A 24 14.55 -6.31 -4.40
N VAL A 25 15.48 -7.02 -5.04
CA VAL A 25 15.18 -8.22 -5.84
C VAL A 25 14.62 -9.34 -4.96
N GLN A 26 15.22 -9.60 -3.79
CA GLN A 26 14.74 -10.61 -2.85
C GLN A 26 13.31 -10.29 -2.36
N ALA A 27 12.99 -9.02 -2.11
CA ALA A 27 11.64 -8.59 -1.79
C ALA A 27 10.67 -8.78 -2.96
N ASP A 28 11.04 -8.36 -4.18
CA ASP A 28 10.18 -8.54 -5.36
C ASP A 28 9.87 -10.02 -5.61
N ASP A 29 10.86 -10.90 -5.54
CA ASP A 29 10.68 -12.34 -5.75
C ASP A 29 9.71 -12.92 -4.70
N ALA A 30 9.89 -12.58 -3.43
CA ALA A 30 9.03 -13.08 -2.35
C ALA A 30 7.58 -12.56 -2.46
N LEU A 31 7.43 -11.27 -2.75
CA LEU A 31 6.12 -10.63 -2.90
C LEU A 31 5.40 -11.14 -4.15
N ARG A 32 6.09 -11.27 -5.28
CA ARG A 32 5.53 -11.83 -6.51
C ARG A 32 5.07 -13.28 -6.33
N ALA A 33 5.86 -14.10 -5.64
CA ALA A 33 5.46 -15.45 -5.29
C ALA A 33 4.19 -15.45 -4.39
N ALA A 34 4.09 -14.52 -3.44
CA ALA A 34 2.90 -14.36 -2.61
C ALA A 34 1.68 -13.86 -3.41
N ALA A 35 1.88 -12.95 -4.37
CA ALA A 35 0.83 -12.46 -5.26
C ALA A 35 0.21 -13.61 -6.07
N LEU A 36 1.05 -14.39 -6.75
CA LEU A 36 0.61 -15.55 -7.56
C LEU A 36 -0.07 -16.61 -6.70
N LYS A 37 0.49 -16.91 -5.52
CA LYS A 37 -0.06 -17.93 -4.62
C LYS A 37 -1.44 -17.56 -4.07
N ASN A 38 -1.65 -16.28 -3.75
CA ASN A 38 -2.84 -15.83 -3.04
C ASN A 38 -3.83 -15.08 -3.95
N HIS A 39 -3.54 -14.94 -5.23
CA HIS A 39 -4.28 -14.09 -6.17
C HIS A 39 -4.46 -12.67 -5.63
N ASP A 40 -3.35 -12.02 -5.30
CA ASP A 40 -3.33 -10.69 -4.69
C ASP A 40 -2.38 -9.78 -5.47
N LEU A 41 -2.88 -8.70 -6.03
CA LEU A 41 -2.05 -7.74 -6.78
C LEU A 41 -1.29 -6.77 -5.85
N SER A 42 -1.54 -6.82 -4.55
CA SER A 42 -0.97 -5.91 -3.57
C SER A 42 -0.41 -6.64 -2.34
N PRO A 43 0.33 -7.77 -2.48
CA PRO A 43 0.75 -8.56 -1.34
C PRO A 43 1.57 -7.72 -0.35
N ILE A 44 1.38 -8.02 0.93
CA ILE A 44 2.14 -7.42 2.02
C ILE A 44 2.73 -8.55 2.86
N LEU A 45 4.04 -8.50 3.09
CA LEU A 45 4.76 -9.49 3.89
C LEU A 45 5.49 -8.83 5.04
N PRO A 46 5.56 -9.48 6.23
CA PRO A 46 6.48 -9.06 7.27
C PRO A 46 7.91 -9.02 6.74
N PHE A 47 8.65 -7.97 7.08
CA PHE A 47 10.02 -7.75 6.62
C PHE A 47 10.96 -8.90 7.02
N GLU A 48 10.78 -9.41 8.25
CA GLU A 48 11.50 -10.57 8.77
C GLU A 48 11.15 -11.88 8.05
N ALA A 49 9.94 -12.01 7.47
CA ALA A 49 9.56 -13.20 6.73
C ALA A 49 10.35 -13.34 5.42
N VAL A 50 10.89 -12.23 4.89
CA VAL A 50 11.69 -12.20 3.67
C VAL A 50 13.19 -12.22 3.96
N TYR A 51 13.64 -11.42 4.93
CA TYR A 51 15.07 -11.25 5.22
C TYR A 51 15.59 -12.03 6.43
N GLY A 52 14.70 -12.65 7.21
CA GLY A 52 15.02 -13.27 8.49
C GLY A 52 14.97 -12.28 9.66
N GLU A 53 15.02 -12.82 10.87
CA GLU A 53 14.93 -12.06 12.12
C GLU A 53 16.30 -11.46 12.54
N GLY A 54 16.24 -10.42 13.39
CA GLY A 54 17.40 -9.88 14.09
C GLY A 54 18.44 -9.26 13.16
N GLU A 55 19.71 -9.67 13.29
CA GLU A 55 20.80 -9.08 12.50
C GLU A 55 20.65 -9.30 10.99
N ASN A 56 19.87 -10.29 10.55
CA ASN A 56 19.69 -10.60 9.13
C ASN A 56 18.88 -9.53 8.38
N CYS A 57 18.03 -8.78 9.09
CA CYS A 57 17.23 -7.70 8.49
C CYS A 57 18.00 -6.35 8.43
N LEU A 58 19.15 -6.24 9.11
CA LEU A 58 19.92 -5.00 9.16
C LEU A 58 20.51 -4.65 7.78
N GLY A 59 20.44 -3.37 7.42
CA GLY A 59 21.01 -2.86 6.17
C GLY A 59 20.28 -3.29 4.89
N LYS A 60 19.04 -3.79 5.01
CA LYS A 60 18.19 -4.14 3.87
C LYS A 60 17.36 -2.95 3.38
N ALA A 61 16.94 -2.08 4.30
CA ALA A 61 16.18 -0.89 4.00
C ALA A 61 16.45 0.22 5.03
N THR A 62 16.32 1.46 4.57
CA THR A 62 16.35 2.65 5.39
C THR A 62 15.01 3.37 5.31
N ALA A 63 14.50 3.84 6.45
CA ALA A 63 13.41 4.79 6.53
C ALA A 63 13.83 5.96 7.42
N ILE A 64 13.62 7.18 6.92
CA ILE A 64 14.03 8.43 7.56
C ILE A 64 12.86 9.41 7.60
N THR A 65 12.74 10.14 8.70
CA THR A 65 11.80 11.26 8.84
C THR A 65 12.39 12.36 9.71
N ILE A 66 11.71 13.50 9.78
CA ILE A 66 12.04 14.59 10.71
C ILE A 66 11.33 14.31 12.03
N ASP A 67 12.03 14.40 13.17
CA ASP A 67 11.43 14.19 14.49
C ASP A 67 10.26 15.16 14.70
N PRO A 68 9.01 14.67 14.79
CA PRO A 68 7.84 15.54 14.88
C PRO A 68 7.76 16.29 16.23
N ARG A 69 8.44 15.80 17.28
CA ARG A 69 8.47 16.42 18.60
C ARG A 69 9.59 17.44 18.73
N ARG A 70 10.68 17.24 17.98
CA ARG A 70 11.87 18.11 18.00
C ARG A 70 12.46 18.22 16.60
N PRO A 71 11.82 18.95 15.68
CA PRO A 71 12.23 18.97 14.27
C PRO A 71 13.59 19.62 14.03
N TYR A 72 14.05 20.45 14.97
CA TYR A 72 15.34 21.11 14.92
C TYR A 72 16.12 20.89 16.22
N SER A 73 17.43 20.73 16.10
CA SER A 73 18.36 20.73 17.23
C SER A 73 18.53 22.15 17.81
N PRO A 74 19.12 22.31 19.01
CA PRO A 74 19.44 23.63 19.55
C PRO A 74 20.37 24.49 18.68
N SER A 75 21.15 23.88 17.77
CA SER A 75 22.00 24.59 16.80
C SER A 75 21.26 25.00 15.52
N GLY A 76 19.99 24.62 15.36
CA GLY A 76 19.15 24.94 14.20
C GLY A 76 19.23 23.94 13.04
N GLU A 77 19.91 22.81 13.22
CA GLU A 77 19.97 21.74 12.22
C GLU A 77 18.71 20.87 12.26
N VAL A 78 18.32 20.30 11.12
CA VAL A 78 17.18 19.37 11.05
C VAL A 78 17.51 18.09 11.82
N ASN A 79 16.58 17.69 12.70
CA ASN A 79 16.73 16.48 13.50
C ASN A 79 16.08 15.29 12.78
N TYR A 80 16.89 14.53 12.05
CA TYR A 80 16.45 13.32 11.38
C TYR A 80 16.43 12.12 12.33
N VAL A 81 15.38 11.31 12.22
CA VAL A 81 15.25 10.03 12.94
C VAL A 81 15.06 8.90 11.94
N TYR A 82 15.58 7.74 12.30
CA TYR A 82 15.57 6.54 11.47
C TYR A 82 14.65 5.50 12.09
N ALA A 83 13.90 4.80 11.25
CA ALA A 83 13.01 3.75 11.70
C ALA A 83 13.75 2.42 11.88
N ASP A 84 13.15 1.55 12.69
CA ASP A 84 13.59 0.16 12.89
C ASP A 84 12.61 -0.78 12.20
N PHE A 85 13.09 -1.52 11.20
CA PHE A 85 12.30 -2.53 10.47
C PHE A 85 12.21 -3.87 11.20
N SER A 86 13.04 -4.11 12.23
CA SER A 86 13.15 -5.44 12.87
C SER A 86 11.96 -5.83 13.74
N THR A 87 11.05 -4.90 14.03
CA THR A 87 9.91 -5.14 14.94
C THR A 87 8.55 -5.06 14.27
N ARG A 88 8.40 -4.18 13.26
CA ARG A 88 7.13 -3.89 12.57
C ARG A 88 7.30 -3.63 11.08
N GLY A 89 8.47 -3.96 10.53
CA GLY A 89 8.73 -3.78 9.12
C GLY A 89 7.77 -4.61 8.27
N LEU A 90 7.25 -3.97 7.23
CA LEU A 90 6.45 -4.59 6.19
C LEU A 90 7.08 -4.31 4.83
N LEU A 91 6.88 -5.24 3.91
CA LEU A 91 7.23 -5.12 2.50
C LEU A 91 5.93 -5.09 1.70
N TYR A 92 5.77 -4.04 0.90
CA TYR A 92 4.61 -3.85 0.04
C TYR A 92 5.03 -4.05 -1.41
N GLY A 93 4.33 -4.94 -2.10
CA GLY A 93 4.41 -5.08 -3.54
C GLY A 93 3.10 -4.62 -4.16
N VAL A 94 3.17 -3.79 -5.20
CA VAL A 94 2.01 -3.39 -6.01
C VAL A 94 2.28 -3.84 -7.44
N TYR A 95 1.45 -4.77 -7.91
CA TYR A 95 1.57 -5.40 -9.21
C TYR A 95 0.37 -5.06 -10.08
N ARG A 96 0.57 -5.27 -11.38
CA ARG A 96 -0.50 -5.29 -12.37
C ARG A 96 -0.26 -6.44 -13.35
N PRO A 97 -1.31 -7.04 -13.91
CA PRO A 97 -1.16 -8.02 -14.98
C PRO A 97 -0.39 -7.43 -16.17
N ALA A 98 0.34 -8.28 -16.89
CA ALA A 98 0.96 -7.93 -18.17
C ALA A 98 -0.13 -7.59 -19.20
N GLN A 99 0.16 -6.66 -20.11
CA GLN A 99 -0.80 -6.22 -21.13
C GLN A 99 -1.10 -7.33 -22.15
N GLU A 100 -0.15 -8.23 -22.35
CA GLU A 100 -0.21 -9.31 -23.33
C GLU A 100 -0.90 -10.57 -22.79
N LEU A 101 -1.48 -10.52 -21.58
CA LEU A 101 -2.19 -11.65 -21.00
C LEU A 101 -3.46 -11.94 -21.82
N GLU A 102 -3.52 -13.10 -22.46
CA GLU A 102 -4.66 -13.50 -23.30
C GLU A 102 -5.70 -14.34 -22.53
N ASN A 103 -5.37 -14.83 -21.33
CA ASN A 103 -6.29 -15.64 -20.52
C ASN A 103 -7.21 -14.75 -19.66
N GLU A 104 -8.42 -15.25 -19.38
CA GLU A 104 -9.37 -14.57 -18.48
C GLU A 104 -9.26 -15.04 -17.02
N ASP A 105 -8.44 -16.07 -16.78
CA ASP A 105 -8.25 -16.70 -15.46
C ASP A 105 -7.26 -15.93 -14.58
N GLY A 106 -6.47 -15.03 -15.17
CA GLY A 106 -5.50 -14.17 -14.49
C GLY A 106 -4.06 -14.68 -14.57
N PRO A 107 -3.11 -13.96 -13.93
CA PRO A 107 -1.69 -14.29 -13.95
C PRO A 107 -1.40 -15.69 -13.41
N GLU A 108 -0.56 -16.46 -14.10
CA GLU A 108 -0.18 -17.83 -13.70
C GLU A 108 1.30 -17.94 -13.31
N ASN A 109 2.14 -17.04 -13.79
CA ASN A 109 3.58 -17.06 -13.57
C ASN A 109 4.19 -15.67 -13.41
N ASP A 110 5.47 -15.62 -13.06
CA ASP A 110 6.18 -14.37 -12.75
C ASP A 110 6.16 -13.34 -13.88
N ALA A 111 6.19 -13.78 -15.14
CA ALA A 111 6.21 -12.90 -16.31
C ALA A 111 4.86 -12.22 -16.56
N ASP A 112 3.78 -12.79 -16.02
CA ASP A 112 2.41 -12.27 -16.13
C ASP A 112 2.14 -11.11 -15.18
N LEU A 113 3.05 -10.85 -14.24
CA LEU A 113 2.96 -9.73 -13.30
C LEU A 113 4.03 -8.68 -13.61
N ARG A 114 3.63 -7.41 -13.66
CA ARG A 114 4.54 -6.27 -13.71
C ARG A 114 4.49 -5.55 -12.38
N ASN A 115 5.66 -5.36 -11.78
CA ASN A 115 5.79 -4.52 -10.59
C ASN A 115 5.54 -3.07 -11.01
N THR A 116 4.63 -2.40 -10.30
CA THR A 116 4.37 -0.97 -10.42
C THR A 116 5.16 -0.23 -9.34
N THR A 117 5.02 -0.68 -8.10
CA THR A 117 5.62 -0.04 -6.93
C THR A 117 6.06 -1.11 -5.92
N LEU A 118 7.27 -0.96 -5.37
CA LEU A 118 7.83 -1.84 -4.35
C LEU A 118 8.45 -0.98 -3.26
N TYR A 119 8.03 -1.14 -2.02
CA TYR A 119 8.57 -0.33 -0.94
C TYR A 119 8.59 -1.07 0.41
N PRO A 120 9.64 -0.86 1.21
CA PRO A 120 9.63 -1.24 2.61
C PRO A 120 8.95 -0.13 3.43
N TYR A 121 8.16 -0.51 4.43
CA TYR A 121 7.60 0.44 5.40
C TYR A 121 7.86 -0.05 6.82
N PRO A 122 8.42 0.78 7.71
CA PRO A 122 8.74 0.36 9.09
C PRO A 122 7.50 0.39 10.02
N GLY A 123 6.37 0.86 9.48
CA GLY A 123 5.14 1.09 10.23
C GLY A 123 5.07 2.42 10.98
N GLY A 124 3.90 2.69 11.56
CA GLY A 124 3.54 3.92 12.27
C GLY A 124 3.43 3.76 13.79
N TYR A 125 3.25 4.89 14.49
CA TYR A 125 3.04 4.90 15.95
C TYR A 125 1.66 4.33 16.35
N GLU A 126 0.63 4.53 15.52
CA GLU A 126 -0.75 4.07 15.68
C GLU A 126 -1.25 3.58 14.30
N GLU A 127 -0.92 2.34 13.95
CA GLU A 127 -1.17 1.75 12.62
C GLU A 127 -2.06 0.52 12.75
N ILE A 128 -2.89 0.30 11.73
CA ILE A 128 -3.58 -0.96 11.51
C ILE A 128 -2.62 -1.86 10.73
N ASP A 129 -2.11 -2.91 11.35
CA ASP A 129 -1.28 -3.91 10.67
C ASP A 129 -2.12 -4.62 9.59
N PRO A 130 -1.87 -4.39 8.28
CA PRO A 130 -2.67 -4.97 7.22
C PRO A 130 -2.54 -6.49 7.14
N VAL A 131 -1.48 -7.07 7.69
CA VAL A 131 -1.24 -8.52 7.68
C VAL A 131 -2.04 -9.22 8.76
N THR A 132 -2.12 -8.64 9.97
CA THR A 132 -2.66 -9.34 11.14
C THR A 132 -3.97 -8.78 11.69
N ALA A 133 -4.34 -7.53 11.40
CA ALA A 133 -5.54 -6.91 11.97
C ALA A 133 -6.81 -7.71 11.64
N PRO A 134 -7.67 -8.04 12.62
CA PRO A 134 -8.92 -8.76 12.34
C PRO A 134 -9.86 -7.94 11.46
N LEU A 135 -10.41 -8.54 10.39
CA LEU A 135 -11.36 -7.86 9.50
C LEU A 135 -12.61 -7.40 10.25
N ALA A 136 -13.05 -8.15 11.27
CA ALA A 136 -14.20 -7.81 12.10
C ALA A 136 -14.00 -6.49 12.85
N ASP A 137 -12.79 -6.22 13.36
CA ASP A 137 -12.46 -4.98 14.08
C ASP A 137 -12.50 -3.75 13.15
N LEU A 138 -12.42 -3.98 11.84
CA LEU A 138 -12.49 -2.98 10.78
C LEU A 138 -13.88 -2.92 10.13
N GLY A 139 -14.85 -3.72 10.58
CA GLY A 139 -16.16 -3.84 9.95
C GLY A 139 -16.12 -4.43 8.53
N LEU A 140 -15.05 -5.17 8.20
CA LEU A 140 -14.79 -5.78 6.89
C LEU A 140 -15.08 -7.29 6.85
N ASP A 141 -15.46 -7.91 7.97
CA ASP A 141 -15.88 -9.31 8.02
C ASP A 141 -17.32 -9.48 7.50
N VAL A 142 -17.47 -9.34 6.19
CA VAL A 142 -18.73 -9.47 5.46
C VAL A 142 -18.52 -10.32 4.19
N PRO A 143 -19.58 -10.95 3.64
CA PRO A 143 -19.44 -11.85 2.49
C PRO A 143 -18.74 -11.20 1.30
N GLY A 144 -17.77 -11.93 0.73
CA GLY A 144 -17.02 -11.50 -0.47
C GLY A 144 -15.78 -10.65 -0.16
N ILE A 145 -15.59 -10.18 1.07
CA ILE A 145 -14.38 -9.48 1.49
C ILE A 145 -13.44 -10.45 2.21
N ASP A 146 -12.16 -10.39 1.88
CA ASP A 146 -11.10 -11.08 2.59
C ASP A 146 -9.85 -10.18 2.73
N ARG A 147 -8.74 -10.76 3.22
CA ARG A 147 -7.48 -10.04 3.49
C ARG A 147 -6.95 -9.27 2.27
N ARG A 148 -7.19 -9.77 1.06
CA ARG A 148 -6.72 -9.16 -0.19
C ARG A 148 -7.33 -7.77 -0.39
N PHE A 149 -8.54 -7.54 0.11
CA PHE A 149 -9.12 -6.20 0.09
C PHE A 149 -8.39 -5.23 1.03
N LEU A 150 -7.97 -5.69 2.21
CA LEU A 150 -7.20 -4.85 3.13
C LEU A 150 -5.82 -4.52 2.56
N HIS A 151 -5.19 -5.50 1.92
CA HIS A 151 -3.95 -5.32 1.16
C HIS A 151 -4.12 -4.33 0.00
N PHE A 152 -5.21 -4.40 -0.75
CA PHE A 152 -5.53 -3.44 -1.81
C PHE A 152 -5.62 -2.00 -1.27
N CYS A 153 -6.30 -1.81 -0.13
CA CYS A 153 -6.37 -0.51 0.53
C CYS A 153 -4.99 -0.02 1.00
N ALA A 154 -4.20 -0.86 1.67
CA ALA A 154 -2.91 -0.47 2.25
C ALA A 154 -1.77 -0.34 1.21
N GLY A 155 -1.83 -1.11 0.13
CA GLY A 155 -0.86 -1.12 -0.96
C GLY A 155 -1.25 -0.17 -2.09
N ILE A 156 -2.23 -0.57 -2.92
CA ILE A 156 -2.63 0.19 -4.12
C ILE A 156 -3.20 1.57 -3.80
N LEU A 157 -4.03 1.68 -2.75
CA LEU A 157 -4.55 2.97 -2.29
C LEU A 157 -3.67 3.59 -1.18
N GLY A 158 -2.52 2.99 -0.94
CA GLY A 158 -1.53 3.43 0.02
C GLY A 158 -0.70 4.59 -0.51
N VAL A 159 -0.10 5.30 0.43
CA VAL A 159 0.61 6.56 0.23
C VAL A 159 1.70 6.57 -0.85
N GLU A 160 2.35 5.43 -1.09
CA GLU A 160 3.42 5.31 -2.07
C GLU A 160 2.92 4.89 -3.48
N ALA A 161 1.67 4.42 -3.62
CA ALA A 161 1.13 3.90 -4.88
C ALA A 161 -0.23 4.46 -5.28
N VAL A 162 -0.84 5.32 -4.46
CA VAL A 162 -2.18 5.88 -4.72
C VAL A 162 -2.27 6.64 -6.04
N ASP A 163 -1.17 7.26 -6.48
CA ASP A 163 -1.03 7.95 -7.75
C ASP A 163 -0.80 7.01 -8.95
N ASP A 164 -0.61 5.71 -8.69
CA ASP A 164 -0.35 4.69 -9.71
C ASP A 164 -1.61 3.89 -10.09
N LEU A 165 -2.77 4.23 -9.52
CA LEU A 165 -4.06 3.58 -9.82
C LEU A 165 -4.38 3.56 -11.33
N GLY A 166 -3.94 4.57 -12.07
CA GLY A 166 -4.09 4.61 -13.53
C GLY A 166 -3.28 3.55 -14.27
N MET A 167 -2.12 3.14 -13.73
CA MET A 167 -1.33 2.04 -14.30
C MET A 167 -2.00 0.69 -14.10
N LEU A 168 -2.72 0.52 -12.98
CA LEU A 168 -3.50 -0.68 -12.68
C LEU A 168 -4.72 -0.80 -13.59
N ARG A 169 -5.51 0.26 -13.76
CA ARG A 169 -6.76 0.21 -14.54
C ARG A 169 -6.56 -0.38 -15.93
N GLY A 170 -5.47 -0.02 -16.62
CA GLY A 170 -5.21 -0.48 -17.98
C GLY A 170 -5.07 -2.00 -18.14
N THR A 171 -4.82 -2.75 -17.07
CA THR A 171 -4.70 -4.21 -17.11
C THR A 171 -5.52 -4.91 -16.01
N PHE A 172 -6.39 -4.18 -15.30
CA PHE A 172 -7.11 -4.73 -14.17
C PHE A 172 -8.07 -5.85 -14.57
N ASP A 173 -8.65 -5.79 -15.78
CA ASP A 173 -9.53 -6.84 -16.30
C ASP A 173 -8.85 -8.20 -16.49
N ALA A 174 -7.52 -8.20 -16.64
CA ALA A 174 -6.71 -9.40 -16.73
C ALA A 174 -6.29 -9.93 -15.34
N ALA A 175 -6.76 -9.34 -14.24
CA ALA A 175 -6.54 -9.88 -12.90
C ALA A 175 -7.48 -11.05 -12.61
N TRP A 176 -7.10 -11.89 -11.65
CA TRP A 176 -7.89 -13.07 -11.25
C TRP A 176 -9.36 -12.70 -10.98
N PRO A 177 -10.33 -13.45 -11.54
CA PRO A 177 -11.75 -13.13 -11.39
C PRO A 177 -12.22 -13.04 -9.93
N ASP A 178 -11.68 -13.88 -9.06
CA ASP A 178 -12.03 -13.89 -7.63
C ASP A 178 -11.44 -12.68 -6.90
N TYR A 179 -10.20 -12.29 -7.21
CA TYR A 179 -9.60 -11.04 -6.70
C TYR A 179 -10.43 -9.83 -7.09
N ARG A 180 -10.81 -9.70 -8.37
CA ARG A 180 -11.67 -8.60 -8.85
C ARG A 180 -13.00 -8.53 -8.10
N GLN A 181 -13.62 -9.69 -7.85
CA GLN A 181 -14.86 -9.75 -7.06
C GLN A 181 -14.65 -9.27 -5.62
N THR A 182 -13.55 -9.67 -4.98
CA THR A 182 -13.20 -9.20 -3.63
C THR A 182 -13.02 -7.69 -3.58
N ILE A 183 -12.28 -7.10 -4.53
CA ILE A 183 -12.09 -5.64 -4.58
C ILE A 183 -13.42 -4.92 -4.84
N ARG A 184 -14.25 -5.46 -5.74
CA ARG A 184 -15.57 -4.90 -6.05
C ARG A 184 -16.48 -4.89 -4.82
N ALA A 185 -16.57 -6.02 -4.12
CA ALA A 185 -17.38 -6.15 -2.91
C ALA A 185 -16.88 -5.22 -1.81
N GLY A 186 -15.56 -5.15 -1.61
CA GLY A 186 -14.94 -4.29 -0.62
C GLY A 186 -15.18 -2.80 -0.85
N LEU A 187 -14.92 -2.30 -2.07
CA LEU A 187 -15.15 -0.89 -2.38
C LEU A 187 -16.63 -0.52 -2.27
N MET A 188 -17.54 -1.36 -2.76
CA MET A 188 -18.98 -1.15 -2.60
C MET A 188 -19.39 -1.06 -1.12
N HIS A 189 -18.83 -1.94 -0.28
CA HIS A 189 -19.09 -1.94 1.16
C HIS A 189 -18.56 -0.67 1.84
N LEU A 190 -17.33 -0.23 1.51
CA LEU A 190 -16.79 1.01 2.05
C LEU A 190 -17.66 2.23 1.68
N VAL A 191 -18.12 2.30 0.44
CA VAL A 191 -18.96 3.40 -0.07
C VAL A 191 -20.35 3.40 0.57
N THR A 192 -20.94 2.22 0.77
CA THR A 192 -22.33 2.10 1.24
C THR A 192 -22.46 2.18 2.75
N ASN A 193 -21.55 1.54 3.49
CA ASN A 193 -21.68 1.32 4.93
C ASN A 193 -20.70 2.15 5.76
N GLU A 194 -19.70 2.80 5.13
CA GLU A 194 -18.70 3.65 5.78
C GLU A 194 -18.08 3.01 7.05
N PRO A 195 -17.61 1.74 6.99
CA PRO A 195 -17.19 1.00 8.19
C PRO A 195 -15.88 1.52 8.80
N LEU A 196 -15.08 2.23 8.01
CA LEU A 196 -13.80 2.82 8.43
C LEU A 196 -13.93 4.33 8.60
N THR A 197 -13.44 4.84 9.73
CA THR A 197 -13.26 6.28 9.94
C THR A 197 -12.07 6.81 9.14
N VAL A 198 -12.00 8.13 8.92
CA VAL A 198 -10.81 8.78 8.33
C VAL A 198 -9.52 8.51 9.09
N GLU A 199 -9.59 8.31 10.41
CA GLU A 199 -8.44 8.00 11.25
C GLU A 199 -7.97 6.56 11.03
N GLN A 200 -8.90 5.61 10.94
CA GLN A 200 -8.56 4.22 10.58
C GLN A 200 -8.06 4.13 9.14
N TRP A 201 -8.65 4.88 8.22
CA TRP A 201 -8.16 4.96 6.83
C TRP A 201 -6.72 5.47 6.78
N PHE A 202 -6.43 6.55 7.50
CA PHE A 202 -5.07 7.08 7.61
C PHE A 202 -4.12 6.08 8.29
N GLY A 203 -4.56 5.41 9.35
CA GLY A 203 -3.79 4.37 10.04
C GLY A 203 -3.52 3.13 9.19
N LEU A 204 -4.24 2.92 8.08
CA LEU A 204 -4.04 1.81 7.15
C LEU A 204 -3.25 2.22 5.89
N THR A 205 -3.52 3.41 5.36
CA THR A 205 -3.05 3.82 4.02
C THR A 205 -2.03 4.95 4.06
N TYR A 206 -1.93 5.65 5.20
CA TYR A 206 -1.23 6.94 5.37
C TYR A 206 -1.73 8.07 4.46
N VAL A 207 -2.87 7.89 3.78
CA VAL A 207 -3.53 8.96 3.01
C VAL A 207 -4.55 9.66 3.89
N ARG A 208 -4.40 10.97 4.09
CA ARG A 208 -5.28 11.74 4.98
C ARG A 208 -6.42 12.38 4.19
N PHE A 209 -7.63 12.18 4.67
CA PHE A 209 -8.83 12.89 4.19
C PHE A 209 -9.29 13.95 5.20
N PRO A 210 -9.84 15.09 4.74
CA PRO A 210 -10.36 16.12 5.64
C PRO A 210 -11.53 15.63 6.51
N ASP A 211 -12.42 14.83 5.92
CA ASP A 211 -13.60 14.28 6.58
C ASP A 211 -14.10 13.00 5.89
N GLN A 212 -15.09 12.34 6.52
CA GLN A 212 -15.66 11.09 6.04
C GLN A 212 -16.34 11.21 4.67
N ARG A 213 -16.91 12.38 4.37
CA ARG A 213 -17.60 12.61 3.09
C ARG A 213 -16.61 12.64 1.95
N GLU A 214 -15.47 13.31 2.12
CA GLU A 214 -14.40 13.35 1.11
C GLU A 214 -13.80 11.94 0.90
N LEU A 215 -13.57 11.18 1.98
CA LEU A 215 -13.13 9.79 1.87
C LEU A 215 -14.12 8.94 1.07
N ARG A 216 -15.41 9.00 1.42
CA ARG A 216 -16.44 8.24 0.70
C ARG A 216 -16.54 8.63 -0.77
N ALA A 217 -16.45 9.93 -1.07
CA ALA A 217 -16.48 10.44 -2.44
C ALA A 217 -15.30 9.90 -3.27
N TYR A 218 -14.09 9.92 -2.70
CA TYR A 218 -12.91 9.34 -3.33
C TYR A 218 -13.09 7.83 -3.59
N LEU A 219 -13.53 7.06 -2.59
CA LEU A 219 -13.73 5.61 -2.74
C LEU A 219 -14.81 5.26 -3.77
N ALA A 220 -15.87 6.07 -3.87
CA ALA A 220 -16.88 5.93 -4.90
C ALA A 220 -16.31 6.18 -6.30
N GLN A 221 -15.40 7.15 -6.45
CA GLN A 221 -14.70 7.39 -7.70
C GLN A 221 -13.74 6.24 -8.04
N VAL A 222 -13.01 5.68 -7.07
CA VAL A 222 -12.17 4.49 -7.27
C VAL A 222 -12.99 3.30 -7.76
N TYR A 223 -14.13 3.05 -7.12
CA TYR A 223 -15.07 2.01 -7.57
C TYR A 223 -15.51 2.23 -9.01
N ALA A 224 -15.99 3.43 -9.34
CA ALA A 224 -16.46 3.75 -10.69
C ALA A 224 -15.33 3.70 -11.72
N TYR A 225 -14.10 4.09 -11.35
CA TYR A 225 -12.91 4.07 -12.20
C TYR A 225 -12.50 2.65 -12.60
N LEU A 226 -12.62 1.70 -11.66
CA LEU A 226 -12.24 0.31 -11.90
C LEU A 226 -13.37 -0.55 -12.49
N PHE A 227 -14.65 -0.21 -12.23
CA PHE A 227 -15.78 -1.11 -12.54
C PHE A 227 -16.93 -0.50 -13.35
N GLU A 228 -16.94 0.82 -13.58
CA GLU A 228 -18.03 1.53 -14.28
C GLU A 228 -17.52 2.51 -15.36
N ASP A 229 -16.34 2.24 -15.90
CA ASP A 229 -15.73 3.00 -17.00
C ASP A 229 -15.51 4.51 -16.74
N PHE A 230 -15.54 4.97 -15.49
CA PHE A 230 -15.34 6.39 -15.16
C PHE A 230 -13.97 6.87 -15.63
N GLU A 231 -13.89 7.79 -16.60
CA GLU A 231 -12.66 8.09 -17.34
C GLU A 231 -11.58 8.81 -16.51
N ALA A 232 -11.97 9.65 -15.56
CA ALA A 232 -11.03 10.47 -14.80
C ALA A 232 -10.39 9.68 -13.66
N MET A 233 -9.05 9.70 -13.58
CA MET A 233 -8.34 9.07 -12.47
C MET A 233 -8.71 9.78 -11.15
N PRO A 234 -9.21 9.04 -10.13
CA PRO A 234 -9.45 9.58 -8.81
C PRO A 234 -8.14 10.07 -8.20
N LEU A 235 -8.15 11.30 -7.68
CA LEU A 235 -6.97 11.90 -7.06
C LEU A 235 -7.14 11.87 -5.54
N ALA A 236 -6.16 11.30 -4.85
CA ALA A 236 -6.07 11.40 -3.40
C ALA A 236 -5.66 12.83 -2.98
N PRO A 237 -6.00 13.27 -1.76
CA PRO A 237 -5.48 14.51 -1.21
C PRO A 237 -3.95 14.53 -1.13
N GLN A 238 -3.35 15.71 -1.33
CA GLN A 238 -1.91 15.97 -1.16
C GLN A 238 -1.54 16.30 0.28
#